data_AF-A0A420TZB6-F1
#
_entry.id   AF-A0A420TZB6-F1
#
_cell.length_a   1.000
_cell.length_b   1.000
_cell.length_c   1.000
_cell.angle_alpha   90.00
_cell.angle_beta   90.00
_cell.angle_gamma   90.00
#
_symmetry.space_group_name_H-M   'P 1'
#
loop_
_entity.id
_entity.type
_entity.pdbx_description
1 polymer ?
#
loop_
_entity_poly.entity_id
_entity_poly.type
_entity_poly.pdbx_seq_one_letter_code
_entity_poly.pdbx_strand_id
1 'polypeptide(L)'
;MKKAFKQLMKVLDAKGLTQVSHNWLEYEADRVAWQMLCKSLDGNLVAKLTVSELSVEAVEWPFTMPSEFDAPEKIAQGISPTYQKWRLDRGLRIYNASYHILHEKPGMPSLDQRKEVWEKDNNYPHEAVAPITGPFQIALPLWIDVYSLVLGENNHLLDMINNEIVPPHLAVSWIDDDEACFTLVVGFSPTTCINPGRTGVHSSIRYLWQSVVNWTIETYYGGTMSLATFLRVHKAMPVADDMPYHNQRLTARAREAYAEVQDEPMYFMRDAHENRNFMAKCRDDVLEFIEMPLPEAKVELSRWVVNGGPASDSEERVRAAREIWVSSTTDERTIQEALIWAWGPHHMAI
;
A
#
# COMPACT_ATOMS: atom_id res chain seq x y z
N MET A 1 13.42 13.74 28.36
CA MET A 1 12.67 14.76 27.61
C MET A 1 13.34 16.15 27.62
N LYS A 2 13.31 16.94 28.71
CA LYS A 2 13.79 18.35 28.70
C LYS A 2 15.25 18.56 28.27
N LYS A 3 16.16 17.61 28.59
CA LYS A 3 17.59 17.69 28.20
C LYS A 3 17.81 17.34 26.72
N ALA A 4 17.15 16.28 26.24
CA ALA A 4 17.22 15.84 24.83
C ALA A 4 16.58 16.86 23.87
N PHE A 5 15.41 17.42 24.24
CA PHE A 5 14.77 18.51 23.49
C PHE A 5 15.68 19.74 23.35
N LYS A 6 16.34 20.15 24.45
CA LYS A 6 17.28 21.28 24.42
C LYS A 6 18.52 21.02 23.56
N GLN A 7 19.00 19.78 23.50
CA GLN A 7 20.11 19.40 22.62
C GLN A 7 19.68 19.42 21.16
N LEU A 8 18.51 18.85 20.84
CA LEU A 8 17.95 18.88 19.49
C LEU A 8 17.69 20.31 19.00
N MET A 9 17.06 21.16 19.82
CA MET A 9 16.78 22.55 19.41
C MET A 9 18.07 23.33 19.12
N LYS A 10 19.16 23.07 19.83
CA LYS A 10 20.47 23.69 19.52
C LYS A 10 21.04 23.22 18.17
N VAL A 11 20.84 21.95 17.82
CA VAL A 11 21.27 21.38 16.53
C VAL A 11 20.41 21.94 15.39
N LEU A 12 19.10 22.04 15.59
CA LEU A 12 18.17 22.60 14.60
C LEU A 12 18.43 24.09 14.37
N ASP A 13 18.67 24.86 15.43
CA ASP A 13 19.01 26.28 15.37
C ASP A 13 20.33 26.50 14.61
N ALA A 14 21.34 25.66 14.84
CA ALA A 14 22.59 25.66 14.06
C ALA A 14 22.40 25.32 12.57
N LYS A 15 21.27 24.70 12.20
CA LYS A 15 20.88 24.37 10.81
C LYS A 15 19.79 25.32 10.26
N GLY A 16 19.43 26.38 10.99
CA GLY A 16 18.40 27.36 10.57
C GLY A 16 16.96 26.85 10.69
N LEU A 17 16.71 25.76 11.41
CA LEU A 17 15.39 25.18 11.63
C LEU A 17 14.85 25.59 13.01
N THR A 18 13.61 26.07 13.06
CA THR A 18 12.99 26.64 14.28
C THR A 18 12.01 25.69 14.96
N GLN A 19 11.72 24.53 14.36
CA GLN A 19 10.74 23.57 14.86
C GLN A 19 11.27 22.14 14.76
N VAL A 20 10.84 21.29 15.70
CA VAL A 20 11.08 19.84 15.66
C VAL A 20 10.05 19.18 14.74
N SER A 21 10.45 18.14 14.01
CA SER A 21 9.52 17.39 13.17
C SER A 21 8.52 16.60 14.05
N HIS A 22 7.30 16.40 13.53
CA HIS A 22 6.26 15.58 14.16
C HIS A 22 6.79 14.18 14.54
N ASN A 23 7.63 13.61 13.67
CA ASN A 23 8.29 12.31 13.85
C ASN A 23 9.18 12.23 15.08
N TRP A 24 9.86 13.32 15.44
CA TRP A 24 10.68 13.36 16.64
C TRP A 24 9.81 13.34 17.91
N LEU A 25 8.63 13.99 17.86
CA LEU A 25 7.67 13.96 18.95
C LEU A 25 7.06 12.57 19.13
N GLU A 26 6.66 11.91 18.04
CA GLU A 26 6.18 10.53 18.08
C GLU A 26 7.26 9.56 18.59
N TYR A 27 8.49 9.70 18.10
CA TYR A 27 9.64 8.95 18.60
C TYR A 27 9.85 9.11 20.10
N GLU A 28 9.85 10.35 20.60
CA GLU A 28 10.03 10.61 22.04
C GLU A 28 8.83 10.14 22.86
N ALA A 29 7.61 10.21 22.32
CA ALA A 29 6.41 9.68 22.96
C ALA A 29 6.49 8.15 23.11
N ASP A 30 6.81 7.43 22.03
CA ASP A 30 6.96 5.97 22.03
C ASP A 30 8.13 5.53 22.93
N ARG A 31 9.26 6.24 22.87
CA ARG A 31 10.41 6.00 23.76
C ARG A 31 10.05 6.19 25.23
N VAL A 32 9.27 7.22 25.57
CA VAL A 32 8.86 7.51 26.95
C VAL A 32 7.79 6.53 27.43
N ALA A 33 6.80 6.20 26.60
CA ALA A 33 5.78 5.19 26.90
C ALA A 33 6.44 3.83 27.19
N TRP A 34 7.41 3.42 26.37
CA TRP A 34 8.20 2.21 26.59
C TRP A 34 9.01 2.26 27.90
N GLN A 35 9.72 3.36 28.16
CA GLN A 35 10.46 3.54 29.42
C GLN A 35 9.56 3.49 30.66
N MET A 36 8.31 3.98 30.57
CA MET A 36 7.35 3.89 31.66
C MET A 36 6.84 2.46 31.84
N LEU A 37 6.57 1.75 30.74
CA LEU A 37 6.16 0.35 30.76
C LEU A 37 7.21 -0.53 31.44
N CYS A 38 8.49 -0.38 31.06
CA CYS A 38 9.60 -1.16 31.61
C CYS A 38 10.00 -0.75 33.03
N LYS A 39 9.93 0.54 33.40
CA LYS A 39 10.18 0.96 34.79
C LYS A 39 9.14 0.41 35.78
N SER A 40 7.93 0.12 35.32
CA SER A 40 6.90 -0.52 36.16
C SER A 40 7.22 -1.99 36.48
N LEU A 41 8.11 -2.63 35.70
CA LEU A 41 8.51 -4.03 35.88
C LEU A 41 9.67 -4.18 36.89
N ASP A 42 10.50 -3.15 37.09
CA ASP A 42 11.70 -3.22 37.94
C ASP A 42 11.50 -2.69 39.39
N GLY A 43 10.31 -2.23 39.77
CA GLY A 43 10.08 -1.63 41.08
C GLY A 43 8.68 -1.87 41.63
N ASN A 44 8.57 -2.74 42.64
CA ASN A 44 7.37 -2.99 43.44
C ASN A 44 6.60 -1.70 43.83
N LEU A 45 5.47 -1.41 43.18
CA LEU A 45 4.17 -1.12 43.82
C LEU A 45 3.03 -0.99 42.78
N VAL A 46 2.14 -1.98 42.77
CA VAL A 46 0.71 -1.95 42.37
C VAL A 46 0.35 -1.18 41.08
N ALA A 47 0.54 -1.84 39.94
CA ALA A 47 -0.51 -1.95 38.94
C ALA A 47 -0.45 -3.36 38.35
N LYS A 48 -1.26 -4.26 38.92
CA LYS A 48 -1.70 -5.49 38.24
C LYS A 48 -2.56 -5.06 37.04
N LEU A 49 -1.92 -4.57 35.98
CA LEU A 49 -2.40 -4.86 34.64
C LEU A 49 -1.81 -6.22 34.33
N THR A 50 -2.70 -7.21 34.24
CA THR A 50 -2.39 -8.60 33.95
C THR A 50 -1.69 -8.73 32.60
N VAL A 51 -0.35 -8.66 32.62
CA VAL A 51 0.56 -9.02 31.51
C VAL A 51 0.58 -10.55 31.30
N SER A 52 -0.33 -11.31 31.91
CA SER A 52 -0.46 -12.76 31.69
C SER A 52 -1.03 -13.14 30.32
N GLU A 53 -1.49 -12.18 29.52
CA GLU A 53 -1.97 -12.41 28.14
C GLU A 53 -1.00 -11.93 27.05
N LEU A 54 0.06 -11.21 27.43
CA LEU A 54 1.11 -10.82 26.50
C LEU A 54 2.27 -11.79 26.66
N SER A 55 2.23 -12.92 25.93
CA SER A 55 3.39 -13.77 25.66
C SER A 55 4.39 -13.07 24.74
N VAL A 56 4.72 -11.82 25.05
CA VAL A 56 5.73 -11.05 24.36
C VAL A 56 7.04 -11.52 24.97
N GLU A 57 7.67 -12.53 24.35
CA GLU A 57 9.13 -12.67 24.43
C GLU A 57 9.70 -11.26 24.42
N ALA A 58 10.40 -10.88 25.49
CA ALA A 58 10.85 -9.51 25.70
C ALA A 58 11.57 -9.02 24.43
N VAL A 59 10.83 -8.27 23.60
CA VAL A 59 11.32 -7.88 22.28
C VAL A 59 12.50 -6.96 22.52
N GLU A 60 13.67 -7.41 22.07
CA GLU A 60 14.89 -6.63 22.13
C GLU A 60 14.64 -5.31 21.40
N TRP A 61 14.57 -4.24 22.17
CA TRP A 61 14.15 -2.94 21.68
C TRP A 61 15.33 -2.20 21.04
N PRO A 62 15.15 -1.41 19.96
CA PRO A 62 16.26 -0.78 19.21
C PRO A 62 17.22 0.13 19.99
N PHE A 63 16.90 0.51 21.23
CA PHE A 63 17.65 1.48 22.03
C PHE A 63 18.66 0.86 23.02
N THR A 64 18.80 -0.47 23.04
CA THR A 64 19.77 -1.17 23.91
C THR A 64 21.18 -1.23 23.32
N MET A 65 21.34 -0.92 22.03
CA MET A 65 22.65 -0.82 21.38
C MET A 65 22.98 0.66 21.14
N PRO A 66 24.20 1.15 21.49
CA PRO A 66 24.64 2.47 21.09
C PRO A 66 24.94 2.43 19.58
N SER A 67 23.91 2.48 18.75
CA SER A 67 24.11 2.54 17.30
C SER A 67 24.46 3.98 16.92
N GLU A 68 25.38 4.14 15.97
CA GLU A 68 25.79 5.43 15.43
C GLU A 68 24.63 6.23 14.76
N PHE A 69 23.41 5.70 14.81
CA PHE A 69 22.17 6.26 14.27
C PHE A 69 21.27 6.95 15.33
N ASP A 70 21.58 6.83 16.62
CA ASP A 70 20.77 7.39 17.73
C ASP A 70 21.09 8.87 18.06
N ALA A 71 21.90 9.52 17.24
CA ALA A 71 22.19 10.94 17.39
C ALA A 71 20.92 11.77 17.07
N PRO A 72 20.47 12.68 17.96
CA PRO A 72 19.29 13.52 17.76
C PRO A 72 19.29 14.26 16.41
N GLU A 73 20.46 14.63 15.88
CA GLU A 73 20.63 15.21 14.54
C GLU A 73 20.20 14.31 13.36
N LYS A 74 20.31 12.98 13.48
CA LYS A 74 19.92 12.02 12.44
C LYS A 74 18.42 11.74 12.48
N ILE A 75 17.86 11.68 13.70
CA ILE A 75 16.40 11.57 13.93
C ILE A 75 15.66 12.81 13.41
N ALA A 76 16.31 13.98 13.45
CA ALA A 76 15.81 15.21 12.84
C ALA A 76 15.70 15.15 11.30
N GLN A 77 16.48 14.28 10.65
CA GLN A 77 16.56 14.14 9.19
C GLN A 77 15.76 12.93 8.66
N GLY A 78 15.32 12.04 9.54
CA GLY A 78 14.52 10.86 9.21
C GLY A 78 14.41 9.92 10.43
N ILE A 79 13.26 9.25 10.55
CA ILE A 79 13.03 8.19 11.54
C ILE A 79 14.13 7.13 11.34
N SER A 80 14.87 6.72 12.38
CA SER A 80 15.95 5.71 12.27
C SER A 80 15.43 4.46 11.51
N PRO A 81 16.18 3.87 10.57
CA PRO A 81 15.73 2.68 9.82
C PRO A 81 15.27 1.53 10.71
N THR A 82 15.88 1.36 11.88
CA THR A 82 15.48 0.35 12.87
C THR A 82 14.14 0.67 13.52
N TYR A 83 13.87 1.95 13.78
CA TYR A 83 12.59 2.41 14.33
C TYR A 83 11.49 2.46 13.26
N GLN A 84 11.84 2.76 12.00
CA GLN A 84 10.97 2.59 10.84
C GLN A 84 10.51 1.14 10.71
N LYS A 85 11.47 0.20 10.66
CA LYS A 85 11.18 -1.23 10.62
C LYS A 85 10.31 -1.65 11.81
N TRP A 86 10.66 -1.24 13.03
CA TRP A 86 9.87 -1.52 14.23
C TRP A 86 8.41 -1.02 14.16
N ARG A 87 8.19 0.19 13.60
CA ARG A 87 6.85 0.76 13.39
C ARG A 87 6.08 -0.01 12.32
N LEU A 88 6.71 -0.33 11.19
CA LEU A 88 6.09 -1.16 10.14
C LEU A 88 5.76 -2.56 10.61
N ASP A 89 6.66 -3.21 11.37
CA ASP A 89 6.45 -4.53 11.98
C ASP A 89 5.26 -4.52 12.96
N ARG A 90 4.81 -3.34 13.39
CA ARG A 90 3.64 -3.13 14.27
C ARG A 90 2.53 -2.33 13.59
N GLY A 91 2.61 -2.17 12.26
CA GLY A 91 1.72 -1.40 11.41
C GLY A 91 1.41 0.02 11.89
N LEU A 92 2.35 0.62 12.60
CA LEU A 92 2.37 2.04 12.92
C LEU A 92 2.93 2.80 11.71
N ARG A 93 2.32 3.96 11.42
CA ARG A 93 2.75 4.84 10.33
C ARG A 93 4.24 5.19 10.46
N ILE A 94 4.98 5.15 9.35
CA ILE A 94 6.21 5.95 9.21
C ILE A 94 5.83 7.21 8.43
N TYR A 95 5.67 8.33 9.13
CA TYR A 95 5.57 9.60 8.44
C TYR A 95 6.97 9.99 7.97
N ASN A 96 7.21 10.11 6.66
CA ASN A 96 8.50 10.58 6.16
C ASN A 96 8.39 12.09 5.88
N ALA A 97 8.78 12.92 6.86
CA ALA A 97 8.75 14.38 6.74
C ALA A 97 9.62 14.89 5.57
N SER A 98 10.62 14.11 5.14
CA SER A 98 11.46 14.42 3.98
C SER A 98 10.71 14.25 2.65
N TYR A 99 9.60 13.51 2.62
CA TYR A 99 8.80 13.24 1.42
C TYR A 99 8.00 14.46 0.96
N HIS A 100 7.42 15.23 1.89
CA HIS A 100 6.75 16.50 1.58
C HIS A 100 7.71 17.64 1.20
N ILE A 101 8.98 17.54 1.57
CA ILE A 101 9.99 18.59 1.36
C ILE A 101 10.71 18.43 0.03
N LEU A 102 10.73 17.23 -0.56
CA LEU A 102 11.53 16.93 -1.76
C LEU A 102 10.72 16.66 -3.04
N HIS A 103 9.39 16.53 -2.96
CA HIS A 103 8.59 16.12 -4.12
C HIS A 103 7.41 17.06 -4.38
N GLU A 104 7.33 17.55 -5.62
CA GLU A 104 6.19 18.30 -6.13
C GLU A 104 4.95 17.39 -6.05
N LYS A 105 3.88 17.83 -5.36
CA LYS A 105 2.63 17.06 -5.33
C LYS A 105 2.17 16.88 -6.79
N PRO A 106 1.80 15.66 -7.21
CA PRO A 106 1.31 15.41 -8.56
C PRO A 106 0.12 16.33 -8.87
N GLY A 107 0.06 16.85 -10.10
CA GLY A 107 -1.03 17.73 -10.54
C GLY A 107 -2.39 17.07 -10.29
N MET A 108 -3.22 17.71 -9.47
CA MET A 108 -4.50 17.13 -9.04
C MET A 108 -5.51 17.11 -10.19
N PRO A 109 -6.18 15.97 -10.47
CA PRO A 109 -7.26 15.93 -11.45
C PRO A 109 -8.43 16.83 -11.05
N SER A 110 -8.91 17.64 -12.01
CA SER A 110 -9.98 18.62 -11.79
C SER A 110 -11.23 17.98 -11.20
N LEU A 111 -11.71 18.52 -10.08
CA LEU A 111 -12.96 18.07 -9.46
C LEU A 111 -14.17 18.32 -10.35
N ASP A 112 -14.21 19.46 -11.05
CA ASP A 112 -15.34 19.83 -11.90
C ASP A 112 -15.49 18.87 -13.08
N GLN A 113 -14.39 18.50 -13.72
CA GLN A 113 -14.41 17.51 -14.81
C GLN A 113 -14.80 16.12 -14.31
N ARG A 114 -14.35 15.72 -13.12
CA ARG A 114 -14.74 14.45 -12.49
C ARG A 114 -16.23 14.42 -12.17
N LYS A 115 -16.76 15.50 -11.57
CA LYS A 115 -18.20 15.67 -11.28
C LYS A 115 -19.05 15.58 -12.53
N GLU A 116 -18.61 16.22 -13.62
CA GLU A 116 -19.34 16.19 -14.89
C GLU A 116 -19.60 14.76 -15.39
N VAL A 117 -18.62 13.85 -15.24
CA VAL A 117 -18.80 12.44 -15.63
C VAL A 117 -19.59 11.68 -14.57
N TRP A 118 -19.27 11.89 -13.30
CA TRP A 118 -19.87 11.18 -12.17
C TRP A 118 -21.38 11.40 -12.07
N GLU A 119 -21.84 12.65 -12.18
CA GLU A 119 -23.25 13.03 -12.04
C GLU A 119 -24.10 12.59 -13.23
N LYS A 120 -23.49 12.33 -14.39
CA LYS A 120 -24.19 11.84 -15.59
C LYS A 120 -24.49 10.33 -15.55
N ASP A 121 -23.93 9.59 -14.59
CA ASP A 121 -24.10 8.14 -14.47
C ASP A 121 -24.81 7.79 -13.15
N ASN A 122 -26.08 7.37 -13.26
CA ASN A 122 -26.94 7.01 -12.13
C ASN A 122 -26.43 5.80 -11.32
N ASN A 123 -25.40 5.08 -11.79
CA ASN A 123 -24.84 3.94 -11.07
C ASN A 123 -23.77 4.35 -10.05
N TYR A 124 -23.36 5.62 -10.02
CA TYR A 124 -22.46 6.13 -8.98
C TYR A 124 -23.23 6.68 -7.79
N PRO A 125 -22.69 6.55 -6.56
CA PRO A 125 -23.32 7.12 -5.39
C PRO A 125 -23.29 8.66 -5.45
N HIS A 126 -24.43 9.28 -5.17
CA HIS A 126 -24.54 10.74 -5.04
C HIS A 126 -24.05 11.26 -3.69
N GLU A 127 -24.05 10.40 -2.67
CA GLU A 127 -23.56 10.71 -1.33
C GLU A 127 -22.12 10.23 -1.15
N ALA A 128 -21.25 11.11 -0.67
CA ALA A 128 -19.90 10.78 -0.25
C ALA A 128 -19.96 9.93 1.02
N VAL A 129 -19.68 8.64 0.88
CA VAL A 129 -19.69 7.66 1.98
C VAL A 129 -18.50 6.76 1.80
N ALA A 130 -17.70 6.63 2.87
CA ALA A 130 -16.50 5.82 2.86
C ALA A 130 -16.76 4.39 2.33
N PRO A 131 -15.84 3.83 1.53
CA PRO A 131 -14.54 4.42 1.19
C PRO A 131 -14.61 5.42 0.02
N ILE A 132 -15.74 5.55 -0.67
CA ILE A 132 -15.88 6.48 -1.80
C ILE A 132 -16.22 7.88 -1.29
N THR A 133 -15.18 8.68 -1.06
CA THR A 133 -15.28 10.01 -0.42
C THR A 133 -15.67 11.13 -1.38
N GLY A 134 -15.80 10.83 -2.67
CA GLY A 134 -16.23 11.78 -3.69
C GLY A 134 -16.12 11.24 -5.11
N PRO A 135 -16.38 12.08 -6.13
CA PRO A 135 -16.31 11.69 -7.54
C PRO A 135 -14.94 11.12 -7.90
N PHE A 136 -14.87 9.82 -8.16
CA PHE A 136 -13.61 9.11 -8.44
C PHE A 136 -12.55 9.28 -7.34
N GLN A 137 -12.98 9.26 -6.07
CA GLN A 137 -12.12 9.32 -4.90
C GLN A 137 -12.37 8.13 -4.00
N ILE A 138 -11.32 7.43 -3.58
CA ILE A 138 -11.40 6.29 -2.68
C ILE A 138 -10.37 6.37 -1.56
N ALA A 139 -10.82 6.20 -0.32
CA ALA A 139 -10.00 6.23 0.88
C ALA A 139 -9.29 4.89 1.13
N LEU A 140 -8.03 4.96 1.53
CA LEU A 140 -7.21 3.84 2.00
C LEU A 140 -6.98 3.99 3.51
N PRO A 141 -7.28 2.94 4.31
CA PRO A 141 -6.84 2.87 5.69
C PRO A 141 -5.34 3.09 5.85
N LEU A 142 -4.94 3.65 6.98
CA LEU A 142 -3.57 4.12 7.23
C LEU A 142 -2.54 3.03 7.44
N TRP A 143 -2.99 1.82 7.73
CA TRP A 143 -2.14 0.65 7.87
C TRP A 143 -1.73 0.08 6.49
N ILE A 144 -2.36 0.52 5.40
CA ILE A 144 -1.95 0.16 4.04
C ILE A 144 -0.61 0.83 3.72
N ASP A 145 0.33 0.04 3.19
CA ASP A 145 1.63 0.53 2.78
C ASP A 145 1.55 1.22 1.41
N VAL A 146 1.01 2.44 1.43
CA VAL A 146 0.87 3.28 0.24
C VAL A 146 2.21 3.56 -0.43
N TYR A 147 3.30 3.60 0.34
CA TYR A 147 4.63 3.82 -0.22
C TYR A 147 5.02 2.67 -1.14
N SER A 148 4.97 1.43 -0.66
CA SER A 148 5.34 0.27 -1.49
C SER A 148 4.31 -0.05 -2.57
N LEU A 149 3.04 0.27 -2.33
CA LEU A 149 1.95 -0.18 -3.19
C LEU A 149 1.46 0.85 -4.21
N VAL A 150 1.68 2.16 -3.99
CA VAL A 150 1.19 3.22 -4.88
C VAL A 150 2.31 4.13 -5.36
N LEU A 151 3.17 4.59 -4.46
CA LEU A 151 4.11 5.68 -4.76
C LEU A 151 5.44 5.14 -5.30
N GLY A 152 6.01 4.16 -4.61
CA GLY A 152 7.35 3.65 -4.83
C GLY A 152 8.44 4.65 -4.43
N GLU A 153 9.69 4.19 -4.51
CA GLU A 153 10.86 5.04 -4.35
C GLU A 153 10.82 6.21 -5.34
N ASN A 154 10.99 7.44 -4.85
CA ASN A 154 10.95 8.67 -5.66
C ASN A 154 9.69 8.83 -6.55
N ASN A 155 8.52 8.35 -6.10
CA ASN A 155 7.26 8.35 -6.88
C ASN A 155 7.30 7.52 -8.18
N HIS A 156 8.29 6.63 -8.37
CA HIS A 156 8.46 5.93 -9.63
C HIS A 156 7.24 5.10 -10.04
N LEU A 157 6.48 4.52 -9.10
CA LEU A 157 5.27 3.75 -9.43
C LEU A 157 4.15 4.68 -9.90
N LEU A 158 3.98 5.84 -9.25
CA LEU A 158 2.97 6.81 -9.65
C LEU A 158 3.29 7.46 -11.00
N ASP A 159 4.57 7.78 -11.24
CA ASP A 159 5.03 8.29 -12.53
C ASP A 159 4.82 7.26 -13.63
N MET A 160 5.12 6.00 -13.37
CA MET A 160 4.89 4.88 -14.27
C MET A 160 3.40 4.67 -14.57
N ILE A 161 2.53 4.77 -13.57
CA ILE A 161 1.07 4.74 -13.76
C ILE A 161 0.65 5.82 -14.76
N ASN A 162 1.06 7.07 -14.51
CA ASN A 162 0.60 8.23 -15.27
C ASN A 162 1.25 8.38 -16.66
N ASN A 163 2.48 7.89 -16.83
CA ASN A 163 3.25 8.09 -18.07
C ASN A 163 3.25 6.87 -19.01
N GLU A 164 3.06 5.64 -18.49
CA GLU A 164 3.21 4.41 -19.28
C GLU A 164 1.96 3.52 -19.31
N ILE A 165 1.20 3.48 -18.21
CA ILE A 165 0.16 2.46 -18.01
C ILE A 165 -1.22 3.00 -18.39
N VAL A 166 -1.63 4.12 -17.78
CA VAL A 166 -2.96 4.69 -18.03
C VAL A 166 -2.99 5.47 -19.35
N PRO A 167 -4.16 5.59 -20.00
CA PRO A 167 -4.30 6.44 -21.17
C PRO A 167 -3.81 7.88 -20.88
N PRO A 168 -3.08 8.54 -21.81
CA PRO A 168 -2.46 9.85 -21.55
C PRO A 168 -3.40 10.97 -21.08
N HIS A 169 -4.70 10.80 -21.32
CA HIS A 169 -5.75 11.75 -20.95
C HIS A 169 -6.29 11.57 -19.53
N LEU A 170 -5.87 10.50 -18.85
CA LEU A 170 -6.24 10.20 -17.48
C LEU A 170 -5.02 10.34 -16.59
N ALA A 171 -5.28 10.52 -15.29
CA ALA A 171 -4.25 10.52 -14.27
C ALA A 171 -4.79 9.92 -12.98
N VAL A 172 -3.87 9.30 -12.24
CA VAL A 172 -4.03 8.91 -10.85
C VAL A 172 -3.21 9.86 -9.99
N SER A 173 -3.82 10.36 -8.93
CA SER A 173 -3.19 11.24 -7.94
C SER A 173 -3.67 10.84 -6.54
N TRP A 174 -3.26 11.59 -5.53
CA TRP A 174 -3.63 11.35 -4.15
C TRP A 174 -3.77 12.62 -3.34
N ILE A 175 -4.61 12.54 -2.30
CA ILE A 175 -4.86 13.58 -1.32
C ILE A 175 -4.58 12.99 0.06
N ASP A 176 -3.85 13.74 0.89
CA ASP A 176 -3.53 13.41 2.30
C ASP A 176 -4.01 14.54 3.21
N ASP A 177 -5.10 15.19 2.83
CA ASP A 177 -5.68 16.30 3.57
C ASP A 177 -6.49 15.81 4.79
N ASP A 178 -6.78 14.49 4.88
CA ASP A 178 -7.47 13.85 5.99
C ASP A 178 -6.49 13.09 6.90
N GLU A 179 -6.40 13.48 8.17
CA GLU A 179 -5.51 12.82 9.16
C GLU A 179 -5.78 11.32 9.33
N ALA A 180 -6.96 10.85 8.89
CA ALA A 180 -7.48 9.50 9.09
C ALA A 180 -7.35 8.56 7.88
N CYS A 181 -7.07 9.04 6.67
CA CYS A 181 -6.95 8.17 5.49
C CYS A 181 -6.10 8.78 4.37
N PHE A 182 -5.51 7.91 3.55
CA PHE A 182 -4.89 8.33 2.29
C PHE A 182 -5.92 8.19 1.18
N THR A 183 -6.22 9.25 0.41
CA THR A 183 -7.26 9.18 -0.63
C THR A 183 -6.65 9.13 -2.02
N LEU A 184 -6.94 8.07 -2.77
CA LEU A 184 -6.64 7.99 -4.20
C LEU A 184 -7.67 8.76 -5.02
N VAL A 185 -7.19 9.46 -6.05
CA VAL A 185 -8.01 10.24 -6.97
C VAL A 185 -7.75 9.80 -8.39
N VAL A 186 -8.81 9.44 -9.12
CA VAL A 186 -8.75 9.16 -10.55
C VAL A 186 -9.43 10.30 -11.30
N GLY A 187 -8.82 10.81 -12.37
CA GLY A 187 -9.48 11.82 -13.19
C GLY A 187 -8.77 12.11 -14.48
N PHE A 188 -9.07 13.28 -15.04
CA PHE A 188 -8.43 13.76 -16.27
C PHE A 188 -7.07 14.35 -15.99
N SER A 189 -6.12 14.02 -16.87
CA SER A 189 -4.76 14.52 -16.75
C SER A 189 -4.75 16.05 -16.92
N PRO A 190 -4.15 16.80 -15.97
CA PRO A 190 -4.10 18.27 -16.02
C PRO A 190 -3.23 18.79 -17.17
N THR A 191 -2.38 17.94 -17.75
CA THR A 191 -1.52 18.28 -18.88
C THR A 191 -2.21 18.08 -20.23
N THR A 192 -3.43 17.52 -20.25
CA THR A 192 -4.17 17.26 -21.49
C THR A 192 -5.41 18.13 -21.61
N CYS A 193 -5.58 18.77 -22.77
CA CYS A 193 -6.76 19.57 -23.10
C CYS A 193 -7.87 18.67 -23.67
N ILE A 194 -8.48 17.83 -22.83
CA ILE A 194 -9.57 16.94 -23.26
C ILE A 194 -10.90 17.38 -22.66
N ASN A 195 -11.93 17.41 -23.51
CA ASN A 195 -13.30 17.66 -23.11
C ASN A 195 -13.88 16.35 -22.52
N PRO A 196 -14.32 16.34 -21.24
CA PRO A 196 -14.93 15.17 -20.62
C PRO A 196 -16.12 14.62 -21.42
N GLY A 197 -16.90 15.48 -22.09
CA GLY A 197 -18.05 15.10 -22.90
C GLY A 197 -17.74 14.44 -24.25
N ARG A 198 -16.47 14.19 -24.59
CA ARG A 198 -16.09 13.52 -25.85
C ARG A 198 -16.38 12.02 -25.78
N THR A 199 -16.93 11.46 -26.87
CA THR A 199 -17.24 10.02 -26.99
C THR A 199 -16.00 9.16 -26.72
N GLY A 200 -16.15 8.11 -25.89
CA GLY A 200 -15.08 7.17 -25.50
C GLY A 200 -14.26 7.58 -24.27
N VAL A 201 -14.29 8.86 -23.88
CA VAL A 201 -13.59 9.36 -22.68
C VAL A 201 -14.25 8.84 -21.39
N HIS A 202 -15.58 8.76 -21.38
CA HIS A 202 -16.35 8.23 -20.24
C HIS A 202 -16.02 6.76 -19.94
N SER A 203 -15.90 5.92 -20.98
CA SER A 203 -15.56 4.51 -20.81
C SER A 203 -14.15 4.33 -20.26
N SER A 204 -13.20 5.18 -20.70
CA SER A 204 -11.80 5.10 -20.25
C SER A 204 -11.63 5.44 -18.77
N ILE A 205 -12.24 6.53 -18.30
CA ILE A 205 -12.20 6.90 -16.86
C ILE A 205 -12.96 5.90 -15.99
N ARG A 206 -14.08 5.35 -16.48
CA ARG A 206 -14.83 4.29 -15.78
C ARG A 206 -13.99 3.02 -15.61
N TYR A 207 -13.32 2.57 -16.68
CA TYR A 207 -12.46 1.39 -16.63
C TYR A 207 -11.30 1.55 -15.65
N LEU A 208 -10.63 2.71 -15.68
CA LEU A 208 -9.54 3.02 -14.75
C LEU A 208 -10.06 3.06 -13.30
N TRP A 209 -11.20 3.71 -13.08
CA TRP A 209 -11.84 3.77 -11.77
C TRP A 209 -12.18 2.38 -11.22
N GLN A 210 -12.82 1.53 -12.01
CA GLN A 210 -13.14 0.17 -11.60
C GLN A 210 -11.88 -0.63 -11.25
N SER A 211 -10.81 -0.47 -12.04
CA SER A 211 -9.53 -1.13 -11.78
C SER A 211 -8.92 -0.66 -10.46
N VAL A 212 -8.94 0.65 -10.16
CA VAL A 212 -8.47 1.21 -8.89
C VAL A 212 -9.31 0.74 -7.70
N VAL A 213 -10.64 0.66 -7.85
CA VAL A 213 -11.51 0.17 -6.78
C VAL A 213 -11.30 -1.33 -6.52
N ASN A 214 -11.17 -2.15 -7.57
CA ASN A 214 -10.84 -3.57 -7.42
C ASN A 214 -9.50 -3.78 -6.70
N TRP A 215 -8.46 -3.07 -7.13
CA TRP A 215 -7.16 -3.09 -6.46
C TRP A 215 -7.27 -2.67 -4.99
N THR A 216 -8.06 -1.63 -4.70
CA THR A 216 -8.27 -1.14 -3.33
C THR A 216 -8.92 -2.21 -2.45
N ILE A 217 -9.95 -2.90 -2.95
CA ILE A 217 -10.61 -4.00 -2.24
C ILE A 217 -9.62 -5.14 -1.99
N GLU A 218 -8.80 -5.53 -2.97
CA GLU A 218 -7.77 -6.56 -2.75
C GLU A 218 -6.75 -6.13 -1.69
N THR A 219 -6.38 -4.86 -1.69
CA THR A 219 -5.44 -4.31 -0.70
C THR A 219 -6.03 -4.28 0.72
N TYR A 220 -7.35 -4.07 0.86
CA TYR A 220 -8.04 -4.20 2.15
C TYR A 220 -7.90 -5.61 2.73
N TYR A 221 -7.89 -6.64 1.87
CA TYR A 221 -7.68 -8.03 2.27
C TYR A 221 -6.20 -8.44 2.21
N GLY A 222 -5.28 -7.49 2.38
CA GLY A 222 -3.85 -7.78 2.48
C GLY A 222 -3.15 -8.14 1.17
N GLY A 223 -3.75 -7.79 0.02
CA GLY A 223 -3.10 -7.90 -1.29
C GLY A 223 -1.77 -7.15 -1.34
N THR A 224 -0.79 -7.74 -2.03
CA THR A 224 0.60 -7.23 -2.04
C THR A 224 1.03 -6.61 -3.36
N MET A 225 0.20 -6.75 -4.40
CA MET A 225 0.46 -6.20 -5.72
C MET A 225 0.38 -4.66 -5.71
N SER A 226 1.40 -3.99 -6.26
CA SER A 226 1.34 -2.53 -6.44
C SER A 226 0.22 -2.15 -7.41
N LEU A 227 -0.34 -0.94 -7.26
CA LEU A 227 -1.35 -0.41 -8.18
C LEU A 227 -0.82 -0.36 -9.62
N ALA A 228 0.46 -0.02 -9.81
CA ALA A 228 1.09 -0.02 -11.13
C ALA A 228 1.05 -1.41 -11.78
N THR A 229 1.48 -2.45 -11.05
CA THR A 229 1.43 -3.83 -11.53
C THR A 229 0.00 -4.26 -11.80
N PHE A 230 -0.94 -3.95 -10.90
CA PHE A 230 -2.35 -4.30 -11.06
C PHE A 230 -2.97 -3.67 -12.31
N LEU A 231 -2.69 -2.39 -12.56
CA LEU A 231 -3.17 -1.71 -13.75
C LEU A 231 -2.53 -2.27 -15.03
N ARG A 232 -1.26 -2.71 -15.00
CA ARG A 232 -0.64 -3.43 -16.12
C ARG A 232 -1.31 -4.77 -16.41
N VAL A 233 -1.63 -5.52 -15.36
CA VAL A 233 -2.38 -6.78 -15.47
C VAL A 233 -3.72 -6.54 -16.15
N HIS A 234 -4.46 -5.51 -15.71
CA HIS A 234 -5.72 -5.12 -16.33
C HIS A 234 -5.56 -4.59 -17.76
N LYS A 235 -4.44 -3.95 -18.10
CA LYS A 235 -4.15 -3.53 -19.47
C LYS A 235 -3.87 -4.72 -20.38
N ALA A 236 -3.06 -5.67 -19.92
CA ALA A 236 -2.68 -6.87 -20.66
C ALA A 236 -3.85 -7.85 -20.81
N MET A 237 -4.71 -7.94 -19.81
CA MET A 237 -5.87 -8.82 -19.83
C MET A 237 -7.15 -8.07 -19.40
N PRO A 238 -7.72 -7.27 -20.32
CA PRO A 238 -8.92 -6.49 -20.02
C PRO A 238 -10.07 -7.39 -19.64
N VAL A 239 -10.66 -7.13 -18.48
CA VAL A 239 -11.94 -7.74 -18.10
C VAL A 239 -13.02 -7.09 -18.97
N ALA A 240 -13.85 -7.90 -19.63
CA ALA A 240 -14.96 -7.40 -20.44
C ALA A 240 -16.00 -6.76 -19.51
N ASP A 241 -15.87 -5.47 -19.24
CA ASP A 241 -16.63 -4.80 -18.18
C ASP A 241 -17.20 -3.45 -18.66
N ASP A 242 -18.15 -3.51 -19.59
CA ASP A 242 -18.88 -2.33 -20.09
C ASP A 242 -20.34 -2.29 -19.58
N MET A 243 -20.71 -3.15 -18.61
CA MET A 243 -22.09 -3.20 -18.12
C MET A 243 -22.29 -2.21 -16.95
N PRO A 244 -23.23 -1.25 -17.06
CA PRO A 244 -23.44 -0.19 -16.06
C PRO A 244 -23.71 -0.70 -14.63
N TYR A 245 -24.32 -1.87 -14.51
CA TYR A 245 -24.64 -2.52 -13.23
C TYR A 245 -23.39 -2.90 -12.40
N HIS A 246 -22.21 -2.99 -13.02
CA HIS A 246 -20.98 -3.31 -12.29
C HIS A 246 -20.54 -2.19 -11.34
N ASN A 247 -20.82 -0.92 -11.65
CA ASN A 247 -20.42 0.20 -10.79
C ASN A 247 -21.16 0.23 -9.44
N GLN A 248 -22.47 -0.07 -9.44
CA GLN A 248 -23.25 -0.11 -8.21
C GLN A 248 -22.82 -1.28 -7.32
N ARG A 249 -22.63 -2.46 -7.92
CA ARG A 249 -22.15 -3.66 -7.21
C ARG A 249 -20.73 -3.47 -6.68
N LEU A 250 -19.84 -2.87 -7.46
CA LEU A 250 -18.47 -2.60 -7.07
C LEU A 250 -18.41 -1.57 -5.93
N THR A 251 -19.24 -0.53 -6.00
CA THR A 251 -19.42 0.45 -4.92
C THR A 251 -19.89 -0.22 -3.63
N ALA A 252 -20.90 -1.09 -3.70
CA ALA A 252 -21.38 -1.83 -2.54
C ALA A 252 -20.28 -2.72 -1.95
N ARG A 253 -19.57 -3.48 -2.80
CA ARG A 253 -18.45 -4.34 -2.38
C ARG A 253 -17.31 -3.54 -1.72
N ALA A 254 -16.98 -2.36 -2.25
CA ALA A 254 -15.98 -1.48 -1.65
C ALA A 254 -16.39 -0.99 -0.26
N ARG A 255 -17.67 -0.64 -0.09
CA ARG A 255 -18.24 -0.24 1.22
C ARG A 255 -18.22 -1.37 2.23
N GLU A 256 -18.66 -2.56 1.83
CA GLU A 256 -18.62 -3.76 2.67
C GLU A 256 -17.20 -4.08 3.10
N ALA A 257 -16.25 -4.15 2.15
CA ALA A 257 -14.86 -4.42 2.46
C ALA A 257 -14.23 -3.34 3.36
N TYR A 258 -14.55 -2.07 3.13
CA TYR A 258 -14.05 -0.99 4.00
C TYR A 258 -14.62 -1.09 5.42
N ALA A 259 -15.91 -1.38 5.58
CA ALA A 259 -16.52 -1.56 6.89
C ALA A 259 -15.88 -2.72 7.64
N GLU A 260 -15.66 -3.85 6.97
CA GLU A 260 -15.02 -5.03 7.55
C GLU A 260 -13.62 -4.73 8.09
N VAL A 261 -12.79 -4.02 7.30
CA VAL A 261 -11.44 -3.66 7.75
C VAL A 261 -11.39 -2.55 8.80
N GLN A 262 -12.46 -1.78 8.98
CA GLN A 262 -12.59 -0.82 10.06
C GLN A 262 -13.09 -1.46 11.35
N ASP A 263 -13.87 -2.53 11.26
CA ASP A 263 -14.35 -3.29 12.42
C ASP A 263 -13.20 -4.09 13.08
N GLU A 264 -12.29 -4.67 12.27
CA GLU A 264 -11.15 -5.46 12.77
C GLU A 264 -9.77 -5.03 12.22
N PRO A 265 -9.35 -3.76 12.38
CA PRO A 265 -8.17 -3.21 11.69
C PRO A 265 -6.87 -3.95 12.03
N MET A 266 -6.72 -4.42 13.26
CA MET A 266 -5.53 -5.17 13.69
C MET A 266 -5.44 -6.55 13.04
N TYR A 267 -6.58 -7.19 12.75
CA TYR A 267 -6.62 -8.49 12.07
C TYR A 267 -6.12 -8.35 10.63
N PHE A 268 -6.73 -7.43 9.86
CA PHE A 268 -6.36 -7.19 8.46
C PHE A 268 -4.95 -6.65 8.30
N MET A 269 -4.50 -5.81 9.24
CA MET A 269 -3.12 -5.33 9.25
C MET A 269 -2.12 -6.47 9.47
N ARG A 270 -2.40 -7.40 10.39
CA ARG A 270 -1.56 -8.59 10.61
C ARG A 270 -1.56 -9.48 9.37
N ASP A 271 -2.73 -9.74 8.80
CA ASP A 271 -2.87 -10.57 7.60
C ASP A 271 -2.10 -9.99 6.40
N ALA A 272 -2.21 -8.67 6.18
CA ALA A 272 -1.42 -7.96 5.18
C ALA A 272 0.09 -8.08 5.41
N HIS A 273 0.55 -8.05 6.67
CA HIS A 273 1.95 -8.25 7.01
C HIS A 273 2.40 -9.70 6.78
N GLU A 274 1.59 -10.68 7.17
CA GLU A 274 1.84 -12.10 6.93
C GLU A 274 1.94 -12.41 5.43
N ASN A 275 1.03 -11.88 4.63
CA ASN A 275 1.05 -11.98 3.16
C ASN A 275 2.34 -11.38 2.57
N ARG A 276 2.77 -10.18 3.01
CA ARG A 276 4.03 -9.57 2.55
C ARG A 276 5.25 -10.43 2.92
N ASN A 277 5.28 -10.98 4.13
CA ASN A 277 6.37 -11.85 4.56
C ASN A 277 6.40 -13.16 3.78
N PHE A 278 5.23 -13.73 3.47
CA PHE A 278 5.12 -14.91 2.64
C PHE A 278 5.64 -14.64 1.23
N MET A 279 5.20 -13.55 0.61
CA MET A 279 5.69 -13.09 -0.69
C MET A 279 7.22 -12.92 -0.72
N ALA A 280 7.79 -12.31 0.32
CA ALA A 280 9.24 -12.14 0.43
C ALA A 280 9.99 -13.48 0.51
N LYS A 281 9.44 -14.47 1.23
CA LYS A 281 10.02 -15.82 1.32
C LYS A 281 9.97 -16.57 -0.01
N CYS A 282 8.89 -16.40 -0.78
CA CYS A 282 8.73 -17.06 -2.08
C CYS A 282 9.51 -16.37 -3.20
N ARG A 283 9.99 -15.14 -2.98
CA ARG A 283 10.50 -14.27 -4.05
C ARG A 283 11.66 -14.88 -4.82
N ASP A 284 12.69 -15.32 -4.11
CA ASP A 284 13.93 -15.77 -4.74
C ASP A 284 13.69 -17.06 -5.54
N ASP A 285 12.98 -18.03 -4.95
CA ASP A 285 12.57 -19.27 -5.63
C ASP A 285 11.81 -18.98 -6.93
N VAL A 286 10.78 -18.12 -6.86
CA VAL A 286 9.95 -17.82 -8.04
C VAL A 286 10.74 -17.08 -9.11
N LEU A 287 11.61 -16.14 -8.72
CA LEU A 287 12.47 -15.43 -9.66
C LEU A 287 13.41 -16.39 -10.40
N GLU A 288 13.99 -17.36 -9.71
CA GLU A 288 14.82 -18.40 -10.33
C GLU A 288 14.04 -19.21 -11.39
N PHE A 289 12.78 -19.57 -11.10
CA PHE A 289 11.96 -20.33 -12.05
C PHE A 289 11.55 -19.53 -13.28
N ILE A 290 11.15 -18.25 -13.12
CA ILE A 290 10.67 -17.44 -14.25
C ILE A 290 11.80 -16.95 -15.16
N GLU A 291 13.07 -17.05 -14.73
CA GLU A 291 14.24 -16.82 -15.58
C GLU A 291 14.48 -17.99 -16.56
N MET A 292 13.89 -19.16 -16.31
CA MET A 292 13.91 -20.29 -17.24
C MET A 292 13.06 -19.99 -18.49
N PRO A 293 13.25 -20.72 -19.61
CA PRO A 293 12.36 -20.56 -20.74
C PRO A 293 10.91 -20.90 -20.34
N LEU A 294 9.95 -20.20 -20.96
CA LEU A 294 8.55 -20.16 -20.50
C LEU A 294 7.90 -21.54 -20.26
N PRO A 295 8.09 -22.56 -21.13
CA PRO A 295 7.55 -23.90 -20.87
C PRO A 295 8.11 -24.54 -19.60
N GLU A 296 9.43 -24.46 -19.41
CA GLU A 296 10.14 -24.99 -18.24
C GLU A 296 9.74 -24.24 -16.97
N ALA A 297 9.67 -22.91 -17.02
CA ALA A 297 9.23 -22.07 -15.91
C ALA A 297 7.85 -22.48 -15.38
N LYS A 298 6.87 -22.71 -16.27
CA LYS A 298 5.52 -23.15 -15.89
C LYS A 298 5.51 -24.51 -15.20
N VAL A 299 6.34 -25.45 -15.67
CA VAL A 299 6.45 -26.80 -15.08
C VAL A 299 7.09 -26.72 -13.69
N GLU A 300 8.21 -26.00 -13.54
CA GLU A 300 8.88 -25.85 -12.25
C GLU A 300 8.02 -25.10 -11.23
N LEU A 301 7.34 -24.02 -11.63
CA LEU A 301 6.40 -23.32 -10.75
C LEU A 301 5.25 -24.23 -10.31
N SER A 302 4.67 -25.01 -11.22
CA SER A 302 3.59 -25.95 -10.88
C SER A 302 4.08 -27.02 -9.89
N ARG A 303 5.31 -27.52 -10.08
CA ARG A 303 5.95 -28.47 -9.17
C ARG A 303 6.23 -27.85 -7.80
N TRP A 304 6.72 -26.61 -7.75
CA TRP A 304 6.99 -25.87 -6.52
C TRP A 304 5.70 -25.56 -5.73
N VAL A 305 4.59 -25.31 -6.43
CA VAL A 305 3.25 -25.17 -5.83
C VAL A 305 2.81 -26.49 -5.20
N VAL A 306 2.85 -27.59 -5.96
CA VAL A 306 2.32 -28.90 -5.52
C VAL A 306 3.15 -29.55 -4.41
N ASN A 307 4.48 -29.40 -4.45
CA ASN A 307 5.39 -30.00 -3.47
C ASN A 307 5.60 -29.12 -2.23
N GLY A 308 4.99 -27.94 -2.20
CA GLY A 308 5.32 -26.86 -1.28
C GLY A 308 4.77 -26.96 0.14
N GLY A 309 3.89 -27.92 0.42
CA GLY A 309 3.25 -28.05 1.73
C GLY A 309 1.85 -28.66 1.67
N PRO A 310 1.05 -28.52 2.74
CA PRO A 310 -0.36 -28.88 2.75
C PRO A 310 -1.15 -28.19 1.63
N ALA A 311 -2.30 -28.76 1.25
CA ALA A 311 -3.12 -28.22 0.15
C ALA A 311 -3.57 -26.76 0.37
N SER A 312 -3.71 -26.31 1.62
CA SER A 312 -4.00 -24.91 1.99
C SER A 312 -2.95 -23.94 1.45
N ASP A 313 -1.70 -24.36 1.39
CA ASP A 313 -0.57 -23.51 1.02
C ASP A 313 -0.42 -23.41 -0.51
N SER A 314 -1.10 -24.29 -1.25
CA SER A 314 -1.02 -24.32 -2.72
C SER A 314 -1.64 -23.08 -3.35
N GLU A 315 -2.80 -22.62 -2.85
CA GLU A 315 -3.46 -21.42 -3.36
C GLU A 315 -2.64 -20.16 -3.06
N GLU A 316 -2.04 -20.08 -1.87
CA GLU A 316 -1.15 -18.98 -1.49
C GLU A 316 0.11 -18.95 -2.34
N ARG A 317 0.73 -20.13 -2.59
CA ARG A 317 1.87 -20.26 -3.50
C ARG A 317 1.54 -19.87 -4.92
N VAL A 318 0.38 -20.27 -5.46
CA VAL A 318 -0.07 -19.86 -6.80
C VAL A 318 -0.23 -18.34 -6.86
N ARG A 319 -0.88 -17.75 -5.85
CA ARG A 319 -1.06 -16.30 -5.74
C ARG A 319 0.29 -15.59 -5.72
N ALA A 320 1.22 -16.09 -4.90
CA ALA A 320 2.55 -15.50 -4.76
C ALA A 320 3.37 -15.59 -6.03
N ALA A 321 3.44 -16.77 -6.64
CA ALA A 321 4.12 -16.99 -7.91
C ALA A 321 3.56 -16.08 -9.01
N ARG A 322 2.24 -16.00 -9.13
CA ARG A 322 1.56 -15.09 -10.06
C ARG A 322 1.99 -13.64 -9.82
N GLU A 323 1.87 -13.16 -8.58
CA GLU A 323 2.16 -11.78 -8.22
C GLU A 323 3.63 -11.40 -8.45
N ILE A 324 4.57 -12.28 -8.09
CA ILE A 324 6.00 -12.08 -8.33
C ILE A 324 6.28 -12.04 -9.85
N TRP A 325 5.69 -12.97 -10.62
CA TRP A 325 5.91 -13.04 -12.07
C TRP A 325 5.37 -11.81 -12.79
N VAL A 326 4.14 -11.39 -12.53
CA VAL A 326 3.59 -10.19 -13.19
C VAL A 326 4.28 -8.91 -12.73
N SER A 327 4.90 -8.90 -11.54
CA SER A 327 5.69 -7.78 -11.04
C SER A 327 7.11 -7.71 -11.61
N SER A 328 7.64 -8.81 -12.17
CA SER A 328 9.01 -8.88 -12.71
C SER A 328 9.10 -8.49 -14.19
N THR A 329 7.97 -8.26 -14.86
CA THR A 329 7.92 -7.99 -16.30
C THR A 329 6.98 -6.84 -16.63
N THR A 330 7.26 -6.17 -17.75
CA THR A 330 6.36 -5.19 -18.37
C THR A 330 5.79 -5.69 -19.70
N ASP A 331 6.20 -6.87 -20.16
CA ASP A 331 5.73 -7.48 -21.40
C ASP A 331 4.31 -8.04 -21.24
N GLU A 332 3.36 -7.48 -21.98
CA GLU A 332 1.94 -7.84 -21.89
C GLU A 332 1.70 -9.32 -22.18
N ARG A 333 2.45 -9.92 -23.11
CA ARG A 333 2.32 -11.34 -23.43
C ARG A 333 2.76 -12.21 -22.26
N THR A 334 3.89 -11.90 -21.63
CA THR A 334 4.38 -12.61 -20.45
C THR A 334 3.39 -12.50 -19.28
N ILE A 335 2.79 -11.32 -19.09
CA ILE A 335 1.72 -11.12 -18.10
C ILE A 335 0.53 -12.03 -18.38
N GLN A 336 0.04 -12.09 -19.63
CA GLN A 336 -1.05 -12.98 -20.01
C GLN A 336 -0.71 -14.45 -19.75
N GLU A 337 0.51 -14.89 -20.09
CA GLU A 337 0.96 -16.26 -19.87
C GLU A 337 1.03 -16.63 -18.38
N ALA A 338 1.44 -15.69 -17.52
CA ALA A 338 1.46 -15.87 -16.06
C ALA A 338 0.03 -16.01 -15.49
N LEU A 339 -0.93 -15.22 -15.99
CA LEU A 339 -2.33 -15.31 -15.57
C LEU A 339 -2.98 -16.63 -16.03
N ILE A 340 -2.78 -17.01 -17.29
CA ILE A 340 -3.28 -18.28 -17.84
C ILE A 340 -2.73 -19.46 -17.05
N TRP A 341 -1.43 -19.42 -16.71
CA TRP A 341 -0.83 -20.44 -15.84
C TRP A 341 -1.51 -20.46 -14.47
N ALA A 342 -1.66 -19.32 -13.81
CA ALA A 342 -2.22 -19.23 -12.46
C ALA A 342 -3.66 -19.78 -12.36
N TRP A 343 -4.47 -19.62 -13.41
CA TRP A 343 -5.84 -20.16 -13.47
C TRP A 343 -5.92 -21.62 -13.90
N GLY A 344 -4.82 -22.19 -14.41
CA GLY A 344 -4.75 -23.57 -14.88
C GLY A 344 -4.69 -24.59 -13.74
N PRO A 345 -5.00 -25.87 -14.03
CA PRO A 345 -4.86 -26.94 -13.06
C PRO A 345 -3.39 -27.35 -12.89
N HIS A 346 -2.76 -26.88 -11.81
CA HIS A 346 -1.32 -27.10 -11.52
C HIS A 346 -0.91 -28.57 -11.38
N HIS A 347 -1.82 -29.45 -10.96
CA HIS A 347 -1.57 -30.88 -10.82
C HIS A 347 -1.52 -31.63 -12.17
N MET A 348 -2.00 -31.02 -13.26
CA MET A 348 -1.93 -31.61 -14.61
C MET A 348 -0.73 -31.13 -15.41
N ALA A 349 0.03 -30.18 -14.87
CA ALA A 349 1.19 -29.56 -15.52
C ALA A 349 2.53 -30.25 -15.18
N ILE A 350 2.51 -31.26 -14.31
CA ILE A 350 3.68 -32.01 -13.82
C ILE A 350 3.83 -33.34 -14.57
#